data_AF-A0A4Q2ZB65-F1
#
_entry.id   AF-A0A4Q2ZB65-F1
#
_cell.length_a   1.000
_cell.length_b   1.000
_cell.length_c   1.000
_cell.angle_alpha   90.00
_cell.angle_beta   90.00
_cell.angle_gamma   90.00
#
_symmetry.space_group_name_H-M   'P 1'
#
loop_
_entity.id
_entity.type
_entity.pdbx_description
1 polymer ?
#
loop_
_entity_poly.entity_id
_entity_poly.type
_entity_poly.pdbx_seq_one_letter_code
_entity_poly.pdbx_strand_id
1 'polypeptide(L)' 'VVAALESGISFDGPGGKVTTQKNHHLTKNVFIGESKADGQFKILKEYKDVVGEPFLKGTFK' A
#
# COMPACT_ATOMS: atom_id res chain seq x y z
N VAL A 1 -18.23 -11.38 7.44
CA VAL A 1 -17.21 -10.31 7.32
C VAL A 1 -15.95 -10.83 6.65
N VAL A 2 -15.30 -11.88 7.17
CA VAL A 2 -14.03 -12.42 6.63
C VAL A 2 -14.10 -12.75 5.13
N ALA A 3 -15.08 -13.55 4.71
CA ALA A 3 -15.24 -13.92 3.30
C ALA A 3 -15.40 -12.71 2.34
N ALA A 4 -16.04 -11.64 2.82
CA ALA A 4 -16.22 -10.41 2.04
C ALA A 4 -14.90 -9.62 1.94
N LEU A 5 -14.09 -9.59 3.01
CA LEU A 5 -12.77 -8.96 2.96
C LEU A 5 -11.81 -9.75 2.06
N GLU A 6 -11.86 -11.08 2.08
CA GLU A 6 -11.05 -11.93 1.20
C GLU A 6 -11.46 -11.84 -0.28
N SER A 7 -12.66 -11.33 -0.59
CA SER A 7 -13.15 -11.17 -1.97
C SER A 7 -12.64 -9.90 -2.67
N GLY A 8 -11.83 -9.07 -2.00
CA GLY A 8 -11.21 -7.89 -2.62
C GLY A 8 -12.08 -6.65 -2.67
N ILE A 9 -12.70 -6.28 -1.54
CA ILE A 9 -13.42 -5.00 -1.41
C ILE A 9 -12.43 -3.84 -1.56
N SER A 10 -12.83 -2.80 -2.29
CA SER A 10 -12.08 -1.57 -2.40
C SER A 10 -12.79 -0.39 -1.75
N PHE A 11 -12.01 0.59 -1.30
CA PHE A 11 -12.51 1.91 -0.94
C PHE A 11 -11.48 2.99 -1.26
N ASP A 12 -11.95 4.21 -1.48
CA ASP A 12 -11.10 5.37 -1.74
C ASP A 12 -10.70 6.04 -0.42
N GLY A 13 -9.44 5.89 -0.03
CA GLY A 13 -8.86 6.51 1.15
C GLY A 13 -8.05 7.77 0.82
N PRO A 14 -7.59 8.52 1.84
CA PRO A 14 -6.77 9.73 1.63
C PRO A 14 -5.47 9.46 0.86
N GLY A 15 -4.90 8.27 1.00
CA GLY A 15 -3.71 7.82 0.25
C GLY A 15 -4.01 7.25 -1.13
N GLY A 16 -5.26 7.31 -1.58
CA GLY A 16 -5.77 6.67 -2.79
C GLY A 16 -6.60 5.41 -2.51
N LYS A 17 -7.04 4.76 -3.59
CA LYS A 17 -7.81 3.52 -3.53
C LYS A 17 -6.97 2.41 -2.92
N VAL A 18 -7.57 1.65 -2.00
CA VAL A 18 -6.98 0.42 -1.44
C VAL A 18 -7.92 -0.75 -1.69
N THR A 19 -7.36 -1.95 -1.81
CA THR A 19 -8.13 -3.18 -2.05
C THR A 19 -7.67 -4.27 -1.10
N THR A 20 -8.60 -4.95 -0.44
CA THR A 20 -8.30 -6.09 0.43
C THR A 20 -7.78 -7.28 -0.37
N GLN A 21 -6.94 -8.10 0.27
CA GLN A 21 -6.35 -9.29 -0.34
C GLN A 21 -6.71 -10.53 0.50
N LYS A 22 -6.66 -11.72 -0.11
CA LYS A 22 -6.89 -13.00 0.57
C LYS A 22 -5.96 -13.23 1.77
N ASN A 23 -4.78 -12.65 1.77
CA ASN A 23 -3.83 -12.73 2.88
C ASN A 23 -4.11 -11.69 4.00
N HIS A 24 -5.30 -11.09 4.01
CA HIS A 24 -5.76 -10.06 4.96
C HIS A 24 -4.95 -8.75 4.97
N HIS A 25 -4.10 -8.53 3.96
CA HIS A 25 -3.44 -7.25 3.75
C HIS A 25 -4.20 -6.39 2.73
N LEU A 26 -3.73 -5.17 2.50
CA LEU A 26 -4.29 -4.22 1.53
C LEU A 26 -3.27 -3.92 0.43
N THR A 27 -3.73 -3.65 -0.79
CA THR A 27 -2.93 -2.87 -1.75
C THR A 27 -2.84 -1.42 -1.27
N LYS A 28 -1.68 -0.78 -1.45
CA LYS A 28 -1.47 0.62 -1.04
C LYS A 28 -0.59 1.36 -2.04
N ASN A 29 -0.82 2.65 -2.19
CA ASN A 29 0.15 3.53 -2.83
C ASN A 29 1.32 3.75 -1.85
N VAL A 30 2.55 3.63 -2.36
CA VAL A 30 3.79 3.84 -1.59
C VAL A 30 4.55 5.00 -2.20
N PHE A 31 5.00 5.92 -1.34
CA PHE A 31 5.69 7.13 -1.75
C PHE A 31 7.11 7.16 -1.20
N ILE A 32 8.07 7.57 -2.02
CA ILE A 32 9.38 8.00 -1.56
C ILE A 32 9.35 9.52 -1.47
N GLY A 33 9.46 10.05 -0.26
CA GLY A 33 9.43 11.48 0.03
C GLY A 33 10.77 12.00 0.54
N GLU A 34 11.09 13.24 0.20
CA GLU A 34 12.21 14.01 0.75
C GLU A 34 11.68 15.05 1.74
N SER A 35 12.22 15.10 2.95
CA SER A 35 11.85 16.09 3.97
C SER A 35 12.33 17.48 3.58
N LYS A 36 11.49 18.49 3.77
CA LYS A 36 11.80 19.90 3.54
C LYS A 36 12.06 20.65 4.85
N ALA A 37 12.67 21.82 4.76
CA ALA A 37 12.95 22.69 5.92
C ALA A 37 11.67 23.23 6.60
N ASP A 38 10.55 23.27 5.90
CA ASP A 38 9.24 23.70 6.42
C ASP A 38 8.46 22.55 7.10
N GLY A 39 9.08 21.38 7.26
CA GLY A 39 8.45 20.20 7.88
C GLY A 39 7.55 19.39 6.94
N GLN A 40 7.39 19.80 5.69
CA GLN A 40 6.60 19.07 4.69
C GLN A 40 7.46 18.06 3.91
N PHE A 41 6.82 17.21 3.12
CA PHE A 41 7.50 16.28 2.22
C PHE A 41 7.38 16.70 0.74
N LYS A 42 8.45 16.52 -0.03
CA LYS A 42 8.42 16.51 -1.49
C LYS A 42 8.33 15.05 -1.95
N ILE A 43 7.29 14.69 -2.70
CA ILE A 43 7.20 13.35 -3.29
C ILE A 43 8.21 13.26 -4.44
N LEU A 44 9.14 12.31 -4.36
CA LEU A 44 10.12 12.01 -5.40
C LEU A 44 9.65 10.88 -6.32
N LYS A 45 8.96 9.89 -5.75
CA LYS A 45 8.46 8.73 -6.48
C LYS A 45 7.20 8.17 -5.86
N GLU A 46 6.32 7.66 -6.71
CA GLU A 46 5.09 6.96 -6.34
C GLU A 46 5.09 5.56 -6.96
N TYR A 47 4.63 4.59 -6.18
CA TYR A 47 4.31 3.24 -6.63
C TYR A 47 2.84 2.97 -6.31
N LYS A 48 2.03 2.77 -7.34
CA LYS A 48 0.60 2.54 -7.18
C LYS A 48 0.29 1.08 -6.91
N ASP A 49 -0.75 0.83 -6.11
CA ASP A 49 -1.33 -0.49 -5.89
C ASP A 49 -0.33 -1.58 -5.44
N VAL A 50 0.67 -1.22 -4.60
CA VAL A 50 1.67 -2.15 -4.09
C VAL A 50 0.99 -3.23 -3.26
N VAL A 51 1.21 -4.49 -3.64
CA VAL A 51 0.65 -5.66 -2.94
C VAL A 51 1.26 -5.83 -1.56
N GLY A 52 0.41 -5.99 -0.56
CA GLY A 52 0.83 -6.38 0.78
C GLY A 52 1.33 -7.83 0.79
N GLU A 53 2.65 -8.01 0.84
CA GLU A 53 3.33 -9.30 0.87
C GLU A 53 4.12 -9.43 2.20
N PRO A 54 3.47 -9.88 3.29
CA PRO A 54 4.11 -9.99 4.61
C PRO A 54 5.26 -11.01 4.64
N PHE A 55 5.23 -11.99 3.75
CA PHE A 55 6.26 -13.01 3.59
C PHE A 55 6.90 -12.83 2.22
N LEU A 56 8.03 -12.14 2.19
CA LEU A 56 8.70 -11.77 0.94
C LEU A 56 8.94 -13.01 0.06
N LYS A 57 8.40 -13.03 -1.15
CA LYS A 57 8.45 -14.17 -2.09
C LYS A 57 9.83 -14.39 -2.75
N GLY A 58 10.90 -13.76 -2.25
CA GLY A 58 12.20 -13.66 -2.92
C GLY A 58 13.38 -13.94 -1.99
N THR A 59 14.35 -14.65 -2.57
CA THR A 59 15.57 -15.25 -2.01
C THR A 59 16.60 -14.23 -1.50
N PHE A 60 16.30 -13.46 -0.46
CA PHE A 60 17.36 -12.76 0.27
C PHE A 60 18.08 -13.81 1.13
N LYS A 61 19.22 -14.31 0.63
CA LYS A 61 20.23 -14.98 1.45
C LYS A 61 21.07 -13.93 2.17
#